data_AF-A0A430BAP5-F1
#
_entry.id   AF-A0A430BAP5-F1
#
_cell.length_a   1.000
_cell.length_b   1.000
_cell.length_c   1.000
_cell.angle_alpha   90.00
_cell.angle_beta   90.00
_cell.angle_gamma   90.00
#
_symmetry.space_group_name_H-M   'P 1'
#
loop_
_entity.id
_entity.type
_entity.pdbx_description
1 polymer ?
#
loop_
_entity_poly.entity_id
_entity_poly.type
_entity_poly.pdbx_seq_one_letter_code
_entity_poly.pdbx_strand_id
1 'polypeptide(L)' 'MGMLAHKTDDRSRQNLRLDPDLWAGIDRARMKRPGNTSRNTWIAEAIEEKLRREAGDSANA' A
#
# COMPACT_ATOMS: atom_id res chain seq x y z
N MET A 1 15.50 0.88 35.37
CA MET A 1 14.98 1.77 34.32
C MET A 1 15.28 1.13 32.97
N GLY A 2 14.36 0.32 32.45
CA GLY A 2 14.55 -0.36 31.16
C GLY A 2 14.24 0.60 30.02
N MET A 3 15.27 0.97 29.26
CA MET A 3 15.12 1.75 28.03
C MET A 3 14.44 0.85 26.99
N LEU A 4 13.15 1.07 26.75
CA LEU A 4 12.42 0.43 25.66
C LEU A 4 13.06 0.90 24.35
N ALA A 5 13.78 0.00 23.69
CA ALA A 5 14.28 0.23 22.35
C ALA A 5 13.08 0.59 21.45
N HIS A 6 13.00 1.84 21.01
CA HIS A 6 12.06 2.23 19.97
C HIS A 6 12.44 1.45 18.71
N LYS A 7 11.56 0.54 18.31
CA LYS A 7 11.68 -0.18 17.04
C LYS A 7 11.55 0.87 15.94
N THR A 8 12.66 1.25 15.33
CA THR A 8 12.68 2.25 14.27
C THR A 8 11.85 1.72 13.10
N ASP A 9 10.86 2.49 12.67
CA ASP A 9 10.07 2.16 11.49
C ASP A 9 10.86 2.61 10.25
N ASP A 10 11.50 1.68 9.54
CA ASP A 10 12.34 1.98 8.36
C ASP A 10 11.53 2.44 7.13
N ARG A 11 10.20 2.60 7.25
CA ARG A 11 9.35 3.01 6.13
C ARG A 11 9.44 4.52 5.90
N SER A 12 9.74 4.90 4.67
CA SER A 12 9.76 6.31 4.27
C SER A 12 8.34 6.86 4.03
N ARG A 13 8.09 8.10 4.47
CA ARG A 13 6.85 8.82 4.16
C ARG A 13 6.92 9.44 2.76
N GLN A 14 5.94 9.14 1.93
CA GLN A 14 5.77 9.76 0.61
C GLN A 14 4.46 10.56 0.57
N ASN A 15 4.49 11.74 -0.06
CA ASN A 15 3.27 12.48 -0.41
C ASN A 15 2.87 12.13 -1.85
N LEU A 16 1.59 11.82 -2.06
CA LEU A 16 1.04 11.44 -3.35
C LEU A 16 -0.11 12.37 -3.72
N ARG A 17 -0.07 12.96 -4.92
CA ARG A 17 -1.14 13.78 -5.47
C ARG A 17 -1.80 13.00 -6.59
N LEU A 18 -3.09 12.75 -6.48
CA LEU A 18 -3.90 12.05 -7.47
C LEU A 18 -5.15 12.87 -7.73
N ASP A 19 -5.76 12.67 -8.90
CA ASP A 19 -7.07 13.20 -9.20
C ASP A 19 -8.12 12.74 -8.17
N PRO A 20 -9.12 13.59 -7.86
CA PRO A 20 -10.18 13.26 -6.91
C PRO A 20 -10.94 11.97 -7.27
N ASP A 21 -11.17 11.75 -8.56
CA ASP A 21 -11.86 10.55 -9.06
C ASP A 21 -11.08 9.28 -8.77
N LEU A 22 -9.74 9.34 -8.83
CA LEU A 22 -8.89 8.21 -8.51
C LEU A 22 -8.90 7.92 -7.01
N TRP A 23 -8.87 8.96 -6.16
CA TRP A 23 -9.05 8.80 -4.72
C TRP A 23 -10.39 8.14 -4.38
N ALA A 24 -11.48 8.57 -5.02
CA ALA A 24 -12.79 7.97 -4.87
C ALA A 24 -12.82 6.51 -5.32
N GLY A 25 -12.11 6.18 -6.41
CA GLY A 25 -11.92 4.81 -6.89
C GLY A 25 -11.25 3.92 -5.83
N ILE A 26 -10.16 4.41 -5.22
CA ILE A 26 -9.45 3.71 -4.13
C ILE A 26 -10.38 3.50 -2.93
N ASP A 27 -11.11 4.54 -2.53
CA ASP A 27 -12.03 4.47 -1.38
C ASP A 27 -13.18 3.48 -1.61
N ARG A 28 -13.69 3.37 -2.84
CA ARG A 28 -14.69 2.35 -3.17
C ARG A 28 -14.09 0.94 -3.18
N ALA A 29 -12.89 0.79 -3.71
CA ALA A 29 -12.22 -0.51 -3.80
C ALA A 29 -11.86 -1.08 -2.41
N ARG A 30 -11.35 -0.25 -1.50
CA ARG A 30 -11.01 -0.69 -0.13
C ARG A 30 -12.23 -1.15 0.67
N MET A 31 -13.39 -0.49 0.49
CA MET A 31 -14.63 -0.80 1.23
C MET A 31 -15.24 -2.16 0.84
N LYS A 32 -14.83 -2.74 -0.28
CA LYS A 32 -15.25 -4.09 -0.69
C LYS A 32 -14.58 -5.19 0.13
N ARG A 33 -13.48 -4.88 0.83
CA ARG A 33 -12.74 -5.85 1.65
C ARG A 33 -13.32 -5.88 3.07
N PRO A 34 -13.49 -7.06 3.68
CA PRO A 34 -13.86 -7.16 5.08
C PRO A 34 -12.71 -6.65 5.96
N GLY A 35 -13.01 -5.73 6.87
CA GLY A 35 -12.03 -5.02 7.69
C GLY A 35 -11.69 -3.65 7.12
N ASN A 36 -11.58 -2.65 7.99
CA ASN A 36 -11.29 -1.26 7.59
C ASN A 36 -9.83 -1.12 7.14
N THR A 37 -9.53 -1.48 5.89
CA THR A 37 -8.20 -1.28 5.30
C THR A 37 -7.95 0.21 5.07
N SER A 38 -6.84 0.74 5.62
CA SER A 38 -6.44 2.12 5.39
C SER A 38 -6.07 2.36 3.92
N ARG A 39 -6.10 3.61 3.45
CA ARG A 39 -5.64 3.93 2.08
C ARG A 39 -4.18 3.52 1.85
N ASN A 40 -3.32 3.77 2.85
CA ASN A 40 -1.89 3.42 2.75
C ASN A 40 -1.69 1.92 2.62
N THR A 41 -2.42 1.13 3.42
CA THR A 41 -2.36 -0.33 3.34
C THR A 41 -2.84 -0.80 1.97
N TRP A 42 -3.99 -0.32 1.51
CA TRP A 42 -4.55 -0.72 0.22
C TRP A 42 -3.61 -0.37 -0.95
N ILE A 43 -3.00 0.83 -0.92
CA ILE A 43 -2.05 1.29 -1.95
C ILE A 43 -0.77 0.44 -1.92
N ALA A 44 -0.22 0.17 -0.74
CA ALA A 44 0.97 -0.68 -0.61
C ALA A 44 0.71 -2.08 -1.18
N GLU A 45 -0.41 -2.71 -0.80
CA GLU A 45 -0.79 -4.03 -1.31
C GLU A 45 -0.99 -4.04 -2.83
N ALA A 46 -1.62 -3.00 -3.39
CA ALA A 46 -1.82 -2.86 -4.83
C ALA A 46 -0.49 -2.71 -5.59
N ILE A 47 0.46 -1.96 -5.03
CA ILE A 47 1.82 -1.84 -5.59
C ILE A 47 2.54 -3.20 -5.53
N GLU A 48 2.49 -3.89 -4.40
CA GLU A 48 3.10 -5.22 -4.24
C GLU A 48 2.52 -6.25 -5.22
N GLU A 49 1.20 -6.27 -5.40
CA GLU A 49 0.51 -7.14 -6.37
C GLU A 49 0.98 -6.84 -7.80
N LYS A 50 1.03 -5.55 -8.16
CA LYS A 50 1.46 -5.10 -9.50
C LYS A 50 2.91 -5.49 -9.78
N LEU A 51 3.83 -5.23 -8.83
CA LEU A 51 5.25 -5.59 -8.96
C LEU A 51 5.43 -7.11 -9.05
N ARG A 52 4.70 -7.89 -8.25
CA ARG A 52 4.74 -9.36 -8.30
C ARG A 52 4.25 -9.89 -9.65
N ARG A 53 3.17 -9.31 -10.18
CA ARG A 53 2.64 -9.67 -11.50
C ARG A 53 3.66 -9.40 -12.59
N GLU A 54 4.31 -8.23 -12.58
CA GLU A 54 5.34 -7.88 -13.57
C GLU A 54 6.61 -8.73 -13.45
N ALA A 55 7.04 -9.05 -12.22
CA ALA A 55 8.18 -9.94 -11.99
C ALA A 55 7.90 -11.37 -12.46
N GLY A 56 6.68 -11.87 -12.25
CA GLY A 56 6.25 -13.19 -12.75
C GLY A 56 6.08 -13.22 -14.27
N ASP A 57 5.65 -12.11 -14.89
CA ASP A 57 5.56 -11.96 -16.34
C ASP A 57 6.95 -11.90 -16.99
N SER A 58 7.91 -11.22 -16.33
CA SER A 58 9.30 -11.10 -16.79
C SER A 58 10.12 -12.39 -16.64
N ALA A 59 9.73 -13.30 -15.74
CA ALA A 59 10.39 -14.60 -15.56
C ALA A 59 9.99 -15.64 -16.62
N ASN A 60 8.99 -15.32 -17.45
CA ASN A 60 8.44 -16.22 -18.46
C ASN A 60 8.53 -15.65 -19.89
N ALA A 61 9.36 -14.61 -20.09
CA ALA A 61 9.61 -13.92 -21.35
C ALA A 61 11.06 -14.08 -21.83
#